data_AF-A0A6P2F7Q7-F1
#
_entry.id   AF-A0A6P2F7Q7-F1
#
_cell.length_a   1.000
_cell.length_b   1.000
_cell.length_c   1.000
_cell.angle_alpha   90.00
_cell.angle_beta   90.00
_cell.angle_gamma   90.00
#
_symmetry.space_group_name_H-M   'P 1'
#
loop_
_entity.id
_entity.type
_entity.pdbx_description
1 polymer ?
#
loop_
_entity_poly.entity_id
_entity_poly.type
_entity_poly.pdbx_seq_one_letter_code
_entity_poly.pdbx_strand_id
1 'polypeptide(L)'
;MIMKTSSVYLLAAMAAVSIHMQVQAQQERVWRCGNEYTNNATVAQQRGCKVMEGGNVTVVQGSRPVAAAAPSGGGAVRAPAGTPRVESVDQRARDGEARSVLESELKKAEERQAQLLRDYNNGEPEKQGSESRNYQKYLDRVAEMKADIARNESDIAGIRREIGRLPATR
;
A
#
# COMPACT_ATOMS: atom_id res chain seq x y z
N MET A 1 21.64 65.11 38.00
CA MET A 1 21.27 65.58 36.65
C MET A 1 19.80 65.26 36.42
N ILE A 2 19.00 66.32 36.21
CA ILE A 2 17.88 66.43 35.25
C ILE A 2 16.80 65.32 35.34
N MET A 3 15.67 65.48 36.05
CA MET A 3 14.51 66.37 35.84
C MET A 3 13.42 65.78 34.91
N LYS A 4 12.18 65.68 35.45
CA LYS A 4 10.84 65.78 34.81
C LYS A 4 10.43 64.66 33.83
N THR A 5 9.17 64.26 33.63
CA THR A 5 7.82 64.52 34.17
C THR A 5 6.89 63.52 33.48
N SER A 6 5.79 63.20 34.15
CA SER A 6 4.59 62.51 33.66
C SER A 6 4.14 62.93 32.25
N SER A 7 3.52 62.00 31.50
CA SER A 7 2.22 62.25 30.87
C SER A 7 1.58 61.01 30.26
N VAL A 8 0.31 60.86 30.57
CA VAL A 8 -0.66 59.88 30.08
C VAL A 8 -1.12 60.27 28.67
N TYR A 9 -1.17 59.31 27.74
CA TYR A 9 -1.97 59.35 26.51
C TYR A 9 -2.47 57.91 26.24
N LEU A 10 -3.73 57.57 26.55
CA LEU A 10 -4.92 57.59 25.68
C LEU A 10 -4.81 56.74 24.39
N LEU A 11 -5.51 55.60 24.41
CA LEU A 11 -6.29 54.91 23.37
C LEU A 11 -5.85 55.00 21.89
N ALA A 12 -5.52 53.84 21.32
CA ALA A 12 -5.84 53.53 19.92
C ALA A 12 -6.02 52.01 19.71
N ALA A 13 -7.26 51.60 19.44
CA ALA A 13 -7.58 50.30 18.87
C ALA A 13 -7.21 50.29 17.37
N MET A 14 -6.49 49.26 16.91
CA MET A 14 -6.32 48.95 15.50
C MET A 14 -6.34 47.43 15.33
N ALA A 15 -7.44 46.95 14.74
CA ALA A 15 -7.56 45.61 14.20
C ALA A 15 -6.65 45.46 12.97
N ALA A 16 -5.90 44.36 12.87
CA ALA A 16 -5.34 43.93 11.58
C ALA A 16 -5.03 42.42 11.56
N VAL A 17 -5.98 41.68 10.99
CA VAL A 17 -5.78 40.58 10.03
C VAL A 17 -4.86 39.43 10.45
N SER A 18 -5.48 38.38 11.00
CA SER A 18 -4.98 37.01 10.94
C SER A 18 -4.83 36.58 9.47
N ILE A 19 -3.59 36.54 8.98
CA ILE A 19 -3.22 35.98 7.67
C ILE A 19 -3.46 34.47 7.72
N HIS A 20 -4.64 34.04 7.30
CA HIS A 20 -4.88 32.64 6.96
C HIS A 20 -4.27 32.39 5.58
N MET A 21 -3.05 31.83 5.56
CA MET A 21 -2.43 31.32 4.34
C MET A 21 -3.23 30.11 3.86
N GLN A 22 -4.20 30.34 2.97
CA GLN A 22 -4.88 29.26 2.27
C GLN A 22 -3.91 28.64 1.27
N VAL A 23 -3.35 27.48 1.62
CA VAL A 23 -2.68 26.60 0.67
C VAL A 23 -3.77 26.06 -0.26
N GLN A 24 -3.97 26.72 -1.40
CA GLN A 24 -4.76 26.15 -2.47
C GLN A 24 -3.95 24.99 -3.06
N ALA A 25 -4.45 23.77 -2.87
CA ALA A 25 -3.99 22.60 -3.62
C ALA A 25 -4.17 22.92 -5.10
N GLN A 26 -3.07 23.27 -5.77
CA GLN A 26 -3.04 23.49 -7.21
C GLN A 26 -3.46 22.16 -7.84
N GLN A 27 -4.61 22.14 -8.52
CA GLN A 27 -4.94 21.05 -9.42
C GLN A 27 -3.77 20.92 -10.40
N GLU A 28 -3.01 19.84 -10.30
CA GLU A 28 -1.84 19.64 -11.16
C GLU A 28 -2.35 19.57 -12.60
N ARG A 29 -2.06 20.62 -13.38
CA ARG A 29 -2.53 20.74 -14.76
C ARG A 29 -1.99 19.54 -15.53
N VAL A 30 -2.84 18.89 -16.31
CA VAL A 30 -2.42 17.80 -17.21
C VAL A 30 -2.41 18.35 -18.62
N TRP A 31 -1.32 18.15 -19.34
CA TRP A 31 -1.18 18.58 -20.73
C TRP A 31 -1.24 17.37 -21.67
N ARG A 32 -1.92 17.54 -22.81
CA ARG A 32 -2.01 16.54 -23.86
C ARG A 32 -1.17 16.94 -25.06
N CYS A 33 -0.21 16.09 -25.40
CA CYS A 33 0.71 16.22 -26.53
C CYS A 33 0.33 15.16 -27.58
N GLY A 34 -0.79 15.36 -28.31
CA GLY A 34 -1.31 14.34 -29.23
C GLY A 34 -1.88 13.11 -28.49
N ASN A 35 -1.10 12.04 -28.35
CA ASN A 35 -1.50 10.80 -27.65
C ASN A 35 -0.86 10.64 -26.25
N GLU A 36 0.09 11.48 -25.88
CA GLU A 36 0.80 11.42 -24.61
C GLU A 36 0.23 12.45 -23.61
N TYR A 37 0.12 12.06 -22.34
CA TYR A 37 -0.28 12.93 -21.24
C TYR A 37 0.91 13.17 -20.31
N THR A 38 1.13 14.44 -19.93
CA THR A 38 2.20 14.81 -19.01
C THR A 38 1.68 15.76 -17.93
N ASN A 39 2.27 15.66 -16.74
CA ASN A 39 2.06 16.56 -15.61
C ASN A 39 3.19 17.59 -15.47
N ASN A 40 4.16 17.61 -16.41
CA ASN A 40 5.27 18.54 -16.37
C ASN A 40 5.05 19.75 -17.30
N ALA A 41 4.91 20.94 -16.70
CA ALA A 41 4.67 22.20 -17.41
C ALA A 41 5.79 22.57 -18.40
N THR A 42 7.06 22.28 -18.08
CA THR A 42 8.18 22.67 -18.95
C THR A 42 8.24 21.81 -20.21
N VAL A 43 8.00 20.50 -20.07
CA VAL A 43 7.91 19.56 -21.20
C VAL A 43 6.71 19.92 -22.08
N ALA A 44 5.58 20.26 -21.47
CA ALA A 44 4.38 20.66 -22.19
C ALA A 44 4.58 21.93 -23.03
N GLN A 45 5.27 22.94 -22.49
CA GLN A 45 5.50 24.21 -23.19
C GLN A 45 6.49 24.04 -24.35
N GLN A 46 7.54 23.23 -24.20
CA GLN A 46 8.49 22.92 -25.26
C GLN A 46 7.86 22.13 -26.42
N ARG A 47 6.90 21.27 -26.11
CA ARG A 47 6.23 20.40 -27.09
C ARG A 47 4.90 20.98 -27.61
N GLY A 48 4.55 22.22 -27.24
CA GLY A 48 3.33 22.89 -27.70
C GLY A 48 2.03 22.19 -27.28
N CYS A 49 2.02 21.55 -26.11
CA CYS A 49 0.92 20.71 -25.66
C CYS A 49 -0.26 21.52 -25.11
N LYS A 50 -1.49 21.04 -25.35
CA LYS A 50 -2.71 21.72 -24.90
C LYS A 50 -3.03 21.36 -23.44
N VAL A 51 -3.37 22.37 -22.63
CA VAL A 51 -3.87 22.16 -21.27
C VAL A 51 -5.21 21.46 -21.33
N MET A 52 -5.34 20.34 -20.63
CA MET A 52 -6.59 19.62 -20.45
C MET A 52 -7.11 19.94 -19.04
N GLU A 53 -8.10 20.83 -18.95
CA GLU A 53 -8.83 21.10 -17.72
C GLU A 53 -10.08 20.22 -17.64
N GLY A 54 -10.18 19.42 -16.58
CA GLY A 54 -11.42 18.84 -16.03
C GLY A 54 -12.39 18.17 -16.99
N GLY A 55 -12.36 16.83 -17.07
CA GLY A 55 -13.48 16.07 -17.65
C GLY A 55 -13.41 14.55 -17.52
N ASN A 56 -12.26 13.90 -17.78
CA ASN A 56 -12.15 12.43 -17.77
C ASN A 56 -10.73 11.93 -17.45
N VAL A 57 -10.00 12.58 -16.53
CA VAL A 57 -8.67 12.11 -16.09
C VAL A 57 -8.70 11.99 -14.58
N THR A 58 -8.82 10.75 -14.09
CA THR A 58 -8.70 10.44 -12.66
C THR A 58 -7.22 10.33 -12.33
N VAL A 59 -6.61 11.42 -11.87
CA VAL A 59 -5.23 11.38 -11.36
C VAL A 59 -5.25 10.75 -9.98
N VAL A 60 -4.92 9.46 -9.90
CA VAL A 60 -4.68 8.78 -8.62
C VAL A 60 -3.28 9.21 -8.17
N GLN A 61 -3.21 10.11 -7.18
CA GLN A 61 -1.92 10.49 -6.59
C GLN A 61 -1.30 9.26 -5.92
N GLY A 62 -0.15 8.82 -6.43
CA GLY A 62 0.69 7.84 -5.75
C GLY A 62 1.17 8.43 -4.42
N SER A 63 1.10 7.63 -3.35
CA SER A 63 1.64 8.00 -2.05
C SER A 63 3.16 8.15 -2.16
N ARG A 64 3.63 9.38 -2.35
CA ARG A 64 5.06 9.68 -2.27
C ARG A 64 5.52 9.44 -0.82
N PRO A 65 6.53 8.58 -0.58
CA PRO A 65 7.06 8.39 0.77
C PRO A 65 7.65 9.73 1.25
N VAL A 66 7.02 10.31 2.26
CA VAL A 66 7.55 11.48 2.97
C VAL A 66 8.75 10.99 3.78
N ALA A 67 9.94 11.49 3.44
CA ALA A 67 11.13 11.30 4.27
C ALA A 67 10.84 11.85 5.67
N ALA A 68 11.14 11.04 6.69
CA ALA A 68 10.78 11.28 8.08
C ALA A 68 11.33 12.64 8.59
N ALA A 69 10.43 13.59 8.83
CA ALA A 69 10.65 14.72 9.72
C ALA A 69 9.84 14.48 11.01
N ALA A 70 10.45 14.84 12.14
CA ALA A 70 10.07 14.51 13.51
C ALA A 70 8.59 14.81 13.89
N PRO A 71 8.02 14.14 14.92
CA PRO A 71 6.59 14.15 15.16
C PRO A 71 6.18 15.43 15.90
N SER A 72 5.45 16.31 15.21
CA SER A 72 4.67 17.35 15.86
C SER A 72 3.19 17.16 15.53
N GLY A 73 2.43 16.72 16.54
CA GLY A 73 1.01 17.04 16.73
C GLY A 73 0.03 16.47 15.69
N GLY A 74 -0.80 15.54 16.13
CA GLY A 74 -1.84 14.87 15.36
C GLY A 74 -2.70 15.79 14.47
N GLY A 75 -2.76 15.43 13.20
CA GLY A 75 -3.79 15.84 12.26
C GLY A 75 -4.11 14.64 11.38
N ALA A 76 -5.23 13.97 11.66
CA ALA A 76 -5.72 12.90 10.79
C ALA A 76 -5.92 13.48 9.39
N VAL A 77 -5.20 12.96 8.40
CA VAL A 77 -5.39 13.28 6.99
C VAL A 77 -6.83 12.90 6.64
N ARG A 78 -7.70 13.90 6.58
CA ARG A 78 -9.12 13.71 6.27
C ARG A 78 -9.20 13.41 4.77
N ALA A 79 -9.64 12.19 4.44
CA ALA A 79 -9.94 11.79 3.06
C ALA A 79 -10.86 12.85 2.40
N PRO A 80 -10.73 13.08 1.07
CA PRO A 80 -11.52 14.09 0.36
C PRO A 80 -13.02 13.86 0.61
N ALA A 81 -13.73 14.94 0.89
CA ALA A 81 -15.18 14.91 1.11
C ALA A 81 -15.88 14.43 -0.17
N GLY A 82 -16.25 13.16 -0.21
CA GLY A 82 -16.87 12.55 -1.39
C GLY A 82 -16.66 11.04 -1.55
N THR A 83 -15.65 10.45 -0.90
CA THR A 83 -15.60 8.98 -0.77
C THR A 83 -16.62 8.54 0.27
N PRO A 84 -17.60 7.66 -0.08
CA PRO A 84 -18.47 7.04 0.91
C PRO A 84 -17.58 6.38 1.95
N ARG A 85 -17.66 6.85 3.20
CA ARG A 85 -16.97 6.21 4.30
C ARG A 85 -17.58 4.82 4.41
N VAL A 86 -16.79 3.79 4.13
CA VAL A 86 -17.24 2.41 4.37
C VAL A 86 -17.63 2.33 5.84
N GLU A 87 -18.87 1.96 6.10
CA GLU A 87 -19.39 1.87 7.46
C GLU A 87 -18.60 0.83 8.25
N SER A 88 -18.38 1.08 9.54
CA SER A 88 -17.51 0.23 10.36
C SER A 88 -17.97 -1.24 10.46
N VAL A 89 -19.26 -1.50 10.25
CA VAL A 89 -19.86 -2.83 10.19
C VAL A 89 -19.52 -3.53 8.88
N ASP A 90 -19.63 -2.83 7.75
CA ASP A 90 -19.29 -3.36 6.43
C ASP A 90 -17.79 -3.67 6.32
N GLN A 91 -16.94 -2.84 6.91
CA GLN A 91 -15.50 -3.10 6.95
C GLN A 91 -15.19 -4.35 7.77
N ARG A 92 -15.79 -4.51 8.95
CA ARG A 92 -15.59 -5.70 9.79
C ARG A 92 -16.11 -6.98 9.12
N ALA A 93 -17.23 -6.90 8.38
CA ALA A 93 -17.74 -8.04 7.62
C ALA A 93 -16.76 -8.48 6.52
N ARG A 94 -16.19 -7.53 5.77
CA ARG A 94 -15.17 -7.80 4.74
C ARG A 94 -13.88 -8.37 5.34
N ASP A 95 -13.43 -7.82 6.46
CA ASP A 95 -12.24 -8.33 7.15
C ASP A 95 -12.45 -9.78 7.65
N GLY A 96 -13.67 -10.10 8.11
CA GLY A 96 -14.05 -11.46 8.51
C GLY A 96 -14.10 -12.44 7.34
N GLU A 97 -14.64 -12.03 6.19
CA GLU A 97 -14.62 -12.82 4.95
C GLU A 97 -13.19 -13.02 4.43
N ALA A 98 -12.37 -11.97 4.41
CA ALA A 98 -10.96 -12.07 4.01
C ALA A 98 -10.20 -13.05 4.90
N ARG A 99 -10.44 -13.02 6.23
CA ARG A 99 -9.85 -13.98 7.17
C ARG A 99 -10.30 -15.41 6.86
N SER A 100 -11.60 -15.65 6.68
CA SER A 100 -12.10 -17.02 6.44
C SER A 100 -11.57 -17.61 5.12
N VAL A 101 -11.45 -16.79 4.08
CA VAL A 101 -10.82 -17.20 2.81
C VAL A 101 -9.36 -17.58 3.04
N LEU A 102 -8.57 -16.72 3.69
CA LEU A 102 -7.15 -17.02 3.95
C LEU A 102 -6.96 -18.25 4.84
N GLU A 103 -7.81 -18.47 5.84
CA GLU A 103 -7.79 -19.68 6.67
C GLU A 103 -8.11 -20.94 5.86
N SER A 104 -9.06 -20.86 4.91
CA SER A 104 -9.37 -21.98 4.03
C SER A 104 -8.21 -22.30 3.08
N GLU A 105 -7.53 -21.28 2.55
CA GLU A 105 -6.36 -21.44 1.70
C GLU A 105 -5.16 -21.98 2.50
N LEU A 106 -4.98 -21.51 3.74
CA LEU A 106 -3.98 -22.05 4.66
C LEU A 106 -4.18 -23.55 4.86
N LYS A 107 -5.41 -23.97 5.16
CA LYS A 107 -5.74 -25.39 5.36
C LYS A 107 -5.43 -26.23 4.11
N LYS A 108 -5.81 -25.76 2.92
CA LYS A 108 -5.49 -26.45 1.66
C LYS A 108 -3.97 -26.55 1.43
N ALA A 109 -3.23 -25.49 1.73
CA ALA A 109 -1.77 -25.48 1.60
C ALA A 109 -1.09 -26.44 2.59
N GLU A 110 -1.58 -26.51 3.83
CA GLU A 110 -1.12 -27.47 4.85
C GLU A 110 -1.44 -28.91 4.47
N GLU A 111 -2.63 -29.19 3.92
CA GLU A 111 -2.99 -30.51 3.40
C GLU A 111 -2.08 -30.93 2.23
N ARG A 112 -1.80 -30.00 1.31
CA ARG A 112 -0.84 -30.23 0.22
C ARG A 112 0.57 -30.48 0.77
N GLN A 113 1.01 -29.74 1.78
CA GLN A 113 2.30 -29.95 2.44
C GLN A 113 2.39 -31.37 3.01
N ALA A 114 1.36 -31.80 3.72
CA ALA A 114 1.31 -33.13 4.30
C ALA A 114 1.37 -34.22 3.22
N GLN A 115 0.70 -34.01 2.08
CA GLN A 115 0.78 -34.93 0.94
C GLN A 115 2.18 -34.97 0.33
N LEU A 116 2.79 -33.81 0.06
CA LEU A 116 4.14 -33.72 -0.49
C LEU A 116 5.18 -34.38 0.41
N LEU A 117 5.08 -34.19 1.73
CA LEU A 117 5.97 -34.82 2.70
C LEU A 117 5.78 -36.35 2.76
N ARG A 118 4.53 -36.83 2.65
CA ARG A 118 4.25 -38.27 2.54
C ARG A 118 4.88 -38.86 1.28
N ASP A 119 4.68 -38.20 0.14
CA ASP A 119 5.19 -38.69 -1.14
C ASP A 119 6.73 -38.61 -1.21
N TYR A 120 7.32 -37.60 -0.58
CA TYR A 120 8.77 -37.45 -0.46
C TYR A 120 9.40 -38.53 0.44
N ASN A 121 8.65 -39.08 1.40
CA ASN A 121 9.05 -40.20 2.25
C ASN A 121 10.48 -40.06 2.80
N ASN A 122 10.75 -38.96 3.53
CA ASN A 122 12.07 -38.64 4.09
C ASN A 122 13.22 -38.57 3.07
N GLY A 123 12.93 -38.32 1.79
CA GLY A 123 13.92 -38.25 0.71
C GLY A 123 14.07 -39.55 -0.07
N GLU A 124 13.28 -40.57 0.27
CA GLU A 124 13.23 -41.85 -0.42
C GLU A 124 11.83 -42.10 -1.01
N PRO A 125 11.37 -41.27 -1.96
CA PRO A 125 10.08 -41.50 -2.62
C PRO A 125 10.10 -42.85 -3.33
N GLU A 126 8.92 -43.48 -3.45
CA GLU A 126 8.77 -44.75 -4.13
C GLU A 126 9.29 -44.66 -5.57
N LYS A 127 10.11 -45.63 -5.99
CA LYS A 127 10.68 -45.67 -7.34
C LYS A 127 9.61 -46.08 -8.35
N GLN A 128 9.44 -45.27 -9.39
CA GLN A 128 8.55 -45.58 -10.48
C GLN A 128 9.22 -46.57 -11.45
N GLY A 129 8.45 -47.41 -12.12
CA GLY A 129 8.98 -48.47 -12.99
C GLY A 129 9.93 -47.97 -14.10
N SER A 130 9.73 -46.76 -14.61
CA SER A 130 10.60 -46.11 -15.61
C SER A 130 11.95 -45.64 -15.04
N GLU A 131 12.04 -45.41 -13.74
CA GLU A 131 13.23 -44.91 -13.03
C GLU A 131 14.21 -46.02 -12.65
N SER A 132 13.75 -47.27 -12.65
CA SER A 132 14.60 -48.45 -12.44
C SER A 132 15.73 -48.57 -13.48
N ARG A 133 15.49 -48.05 -14.69
CA ARG A 133 16.45 -48.07 -15.81
C ARG A 133 17.31 -46.81 -15.89
N ASN A 134 16.89 -45.73 -15.25
CA ASN A 134 17.61 -44.45 -15.27
C ASN A 134 17.52 -43.78 -13.89
N TYR A 135 18.58 -43.96 -13.10
CA TYR A 135 18.67 -43.42 -11.75
C TYR A 135 18.77 -41.88 -11.72
N GLN A 136 19.26 -41.24 -12.79
CA GLN A 136 19.32 -39.78 -12.83
C GLN A 136 17.92 -39.15 -12.77
N LYS A 137 16.95 -39.74 -13.48
CA LYS A 137 15.54 -39.28 -13.43
C LYS A 137 14.96 -39.33 -12.01
N TYR A 138 15.34 -40.33 -11.23
CA TYR A 138 14.94 -40.44 -9.83
C TYR A 138 15.52 -39.28 -9.01
N LEU A 139 16.82 -39.00 -9.16
CA LEU A 139 17.47 -37.89 -8.46
C LEU A 139 16.86 -36.54 -8.83
N ASP A 140 16.57 -36.32 -10.11
CA ASP A 140 15.96 -35.09 -10.59
C ASP A 140 14.55 -34.92 -10.00
N ARG A 141 13.74 -35.99 -9.96
CA ARG A 141 12.41 -35.96 -9.33
C ARG A 141 12.48 -35.72 -7.83
N VAL A 142 13.41 -36.37 -7.11
CA VAL A 142 13.62 -36.12 -5.67
C VAL A 142 13.97 -34.65 -5.43
N ALA A 143 14.81 -34.06 -6.27
CA ALA A 143 15.15 -32.65 -6.19
C ALA A 143 13.95 -31.75 -6.50
N GLU A 144 13.12 -32.10 -7.49
CA GLU A 144 11.87 -31.39 -7.81
C GLU A 144 10.87 -31.44 -6.65
N MET A 145 10.64 -32.63 -6.06
CA MET A 145 9.78 -32.80 -4.89
C MET A 145 10.24 -31.94 -3.71
N LYS A 146 11.56 -31.88 -3.46
CA LYS A 146 12.13 -31.02 -2.42
C LYS A 146 11.90 -29.54 -2.73
N ALA A 147 11.99 -29.13 -3.99
CA ALA A 147 11.71 -27.76 -4.40
C ALA A 147 10.22 -27.42 -4.25
N ASP A 148 9.31 -28.35 -4.56
CA ASP A 148 7.87 -28.19 -4.35
C ASP A 148 7.52 -28.03 -2.87
N ILE A 149 8.11 -28.86 -2.01
CA ILE A 149 8.00 -28.74 -0.55
C ILE A 149 8.41 -27.35 -0.10
N ALA A 150 9.58 -26.87 -0.52
CA ALA A 150 10.09 -25.55 -0.11
C ALA A 150 9.20 -24.39 -0.63
N ARG A 151 8.65 -24.50 -1.84
CA ARG A 151 7.70 -23.51 -2.39
C ARG A 151 6.43 -23.46 -1.54
N ASN A 152 5.82 -24.62 -1.26
CA ASN A 152 4.59 -24.68 -0.50
C ASN A 152 4.78 -24.25 0.98
N GLU A 153 5.95 -24.49 1.57
CA GLU A 153 6.33 -23.92 2.87
C GLU A 153 6.38 -22.39 2.85
N SER A 154 6.93 -21.81 1.79
CA SER A 154 6.95 -20.36 1.60
C SER A 154 5.52 -19.80 1.46
N ASP A 155 4.64 -20.48 0.75
CA ASP A 155 3.23 -20.09 0.59
C ASP A 155 2.50 -20.12 1.92
N ILE A 156 2.65 -21.19 2.71
CA ILE A 156 2.09 -21.30 4.08
C ILE A 156 2.58 -20.15 4.95
N ALA A 157 3.88 -19.88 4.94
CA ALA A 157 4.46 -18.77 5.69
C ALA A 157 3.91 -17.42 5.23
N GLY A 158 3.70 -17.23 3.92
CA GLY A 158 3.06 -16.06 3.33
C GLY A 158 1.64 -15.86 3.83
N ILE A 159 0.79 -16.87 3.68
CA ILE A 159 -0.62 -16.83 4.10
C ILE A 159 -0.73 -16.54 5.60
N ARG A 160 0.10 -17.19 6.44
CA ARG A 160 0.13 -16.93 7.89
C ARG A 160 0.46 -15.47 8.22
N ARG A 161 1.38 -14.84 7.47
CA ARG A 161 1.67 -13.40 7.63
C ARG A 161 0.48 -12.53 7.24
N GLU A 162 -0.21 -12.84 6.15
CA GLU A 162 -1.40 -12.08 5.74
C GLU A 162 -2.54 -12.20 6.75
N ILE A 163 -2.80 -13.39 7.29
CA ILE A 163 -3.78 -13.59 8.38
C ILE A 163 -3.41 -12.74 9.60
N GLY A 164 -2.12 -12.70 9.96
CA GLY A 164 -1.62 -11.89 11.08
C GLY A 164 -1.68 -10.38 10.86
N ARG A 165 -1.78 -9.91 9.60
CA ARG A 165 -1.99 -8.49 9.27
C ARG A 165 -3.44 -8.06 9.43
N LEU A 166 -4.39 -8.98 9.32
CA LEU A 166 -5.80 -8.67 9.50
C LEU A 166 -6.08 -8.31 10.98
N PRO A 167 -6.95 -7.33 11.26
CA PRO A 167 -7.25 -6.91 12.62
C PRO A 167 -7.79 -8.10 13.44
N ALA A 168 -7.26 -8.30 14.65
CA ALA A 168 -7.75 -9.35 15.54
C ALA A 168 -9.26 -9.20 15.74
N THR A 169 -10.00 -10.30 15.61
CA THR A 169 -11.43 -10.33 15.97
C THR A 169 -11.49 -10.05 17.47
N ARG A 170 -11.86 -8.82 17.83
CA ARG A 170 -11.98 -8.36 19.21
C ARG A 170 -13.44 -8.41 19.64
#